data_AF-A0A3N5R2T4-F1
#
_entry.id   AF-A0A3N5R2T4-F1
#
_cell.length_a   1.000
_cell.length_b   1.000
_cell.length_c   1.000
_cell.angle_alpha   90.00
_cell.angle_beta   90.00
_cell.angle_gamma   90.00
#
_symmetry.space_group_name_H-M   'P 1'
#
loop_
_entity.id
_entity.type
_entity.pdbx_description
1 polymer ?
#
loop_
_entity_poly.entity_id
_entity_poly.type
_entity_poly.pdbx_seq_one_letter_code
_entity_poly.pdbx_strand_id
1 'polypeptide(L)'
;MINFEGMTNETAMKILNNPTPQNILESYNFPYQLKEEQINSYQENGFISLKNVLTGEALSYARKVMEAAVLVRKEKDKRTLSEKSQYEQSFLQCGYLAWDFPAVKDFVFGKRFAGIARDL
;
A
#
# COMPACT_ATOMS: atom_id res chain seq x y z
N MET A 1 1.01 -0.14 20.15
CA MET A 1 1.91 0.14 19.01
C MET A 1 1.96 -1.13 18.17
N ILE A 2 1.85 -1.05 16.84
CA ILE A 2 2.06 -2.23 16.00
C ILE A 2 3.53 -2.61 16.14
N ASN A 3 3.79 -3.83 16.64
CA ASN A 3 5.16 -4.32 16.80
C ASN A 3 5.58 -4.94 15.47
N PHE A 4 6.25 -4.15 14.63
CA PHE A 4 6.83 -4.65 13.39
C PHE A 4 8.16 -5.34 13.74
N GLU A 5 8.10 -6.64 13.98
CA GLU A 5 9.23 -7.43 14.47
C GLU A 5 10.52 -7.14 13.68
N GLY A 6 11.53 -6.61 14.37
CA GLY A 6 12.90 -6.44 13.85
C GLY A 6 13.15 -5.22 12.95
N MET A 7 12.17 -4.38 12.66
CA MET A 7 12.38 -3.17 11.83
C MET A 7 12.63 -1.93 12.70
N THR A 8 13.83 -1.35 12.61
CA THR A 8 14.16 -0.06 13.25
C THR A 8 13.76 1.11 12.36
N ASN A 9 13.62 2.33 12.91
CA ASN A 9 13.38 3.53 12.11
C ASN A 9 14.48 3.78 11.07
N GLU A 10 15.73 3.46 11.40
CA GLU A 10 16.84 3.59 10.45
C GLU A 10 16.65 2.65 9.25
N THR A 11 16.37 1.38 9.51
CA THR A 11 16.13 0.38 8.46
C THR A 11 14.86 0.71 7.65
N ALA A 12 13.80 1.18 8.31
CA ALA A 12 12.58 1.63 7.65
C ALA A 12 12.84 2.82 6.73
N MET A 13 13.56 3.84 7.19
CA MET A 13 13.91 5.00 6.37
C MET A 13 14.77 4.61 5.16
N LYS A 14 15.67 3.63 5.30
CA LYS A 14 16.41 3.06 4.16
C LYS A 14 15.47 2.41 3.15
N ILE A 15 14.53 1.58 3.60
CA ILE A 15 13.53 0.94 2.73
C ILE A 15 12.69 2.00 1.98
N LEU A 16 12.28 3.07 2.67
CA LEU A 16 11.36 4.07 2.13
C LEU A 16 11.99 5.06 1.14
N ASN A 17 13.30 5.32 1.28
CA ASN A 17 14.02 6.30 0.48
C ASN A 17 14.96 5.68 -0.57
N ASN A 18 15.30 4.40 -0.45
CA ASN A 18 16.06 3.72 -1.49
C ASN A 18 15.18 3.55 -2.74
N PRO A 19 15.78 3.61 -3.94
CA PRO A 19 15.06 3.33 -5.18
C PRO A 19 14.39 1.95 -5.12
N THR A 20 13.12 1.89 -5.52
CA THR A 20 12.41 0.62 -5.67
C THR A 20 13.16 -0.27 -6.67
N PRO A 21 13.41 -1.56 -6.37
CA PRO A 21 14.13 -2.44 -7.28
C PRO A 21 13.45 -2.55 -8.65
N GLN A 22 14.26 -2.65 -9.72
CA GLN A 22 13.77 -2.58 -11.09
C GLN A 22 12.73 -3.65 -11.43
N ASN A 23 12.94 -4.91 -11.00
CA ASN A 23 11.99 -6.00 -11.19
C ASN A 23 10.64 -5.75 -10.50
N ILE A 24 10.65 -5.02 -9.38
CA ILE A 24 9.44 -4.63 -8.64
C ILE A 24 8.71 -3.51 -9.38
N LEU A 25 9.44 -2.49 -9.85
CA LEU A 25 8.88 -1.42 -10.69
C LEU A 25 8.24 -1.98 -11.96
N GLU A 26 8.88 -2.94 -12.62
CA GLU A 26 8.32 -3.64 -13.77
C GLU A 26 7.01 -4.35 -13.41
N SER A 27 6.96 -5.03 -12.25
CA SER A 27 5.74 -5.67 -11.77
C SER A 27 4.60 -4.68 -11.50
N TYR A 28 4.89 -3.53 -10.86
CA TYR A 28 3.91 -2.46 -10.60
C TYR A 28 3.41 -1.79 -11.88
N ASN A 29 4.22 -1.79 -12.94
CA ASN A 29 3.88 -1.15 -14.20
C ASN A 29 3.40 -2.11 -15.28
N PHE A 30 3.46 -3.41 -15.06
CA PHE A 30 2.91 -4.40 -15.98
C PHE A 30 1.37 -4.45 -15.87
N PRO A 31 0.63 -4.18 -16.96
CA PRO A 31 -0.84 -4.09 -16.93
C PRO A 31 -1.52 -5.37 -16.43
N TYR A 32 -2.60 -5.21 -15.68
CA TYR A 32 -3.50 -6.30 -15.32
C TYR A 32 -4.66 -6.33 -16.32
N GLN A 33 -4.85 -7.45 -17.00
CA GLN A 33 -5.92 -7.60 -18.00
C GLN A 33 -7.23 -7.96 -17.30
N LEU A 34 -8.25 -7.12 -17.49
CA LEU A 34 -9.61 -7.37 -17.03
C LEU A 34 -10.38 -8.14 -18.08
N LYS A 35 -11.23 -9.07 -17.62
CA LYS A 35 -12.23 -9.71 -18.46
C LYS A 35 -13.49 -8.85 -18.51
N GLU A 36 -14.22 -8.92 -19.61
CA GLU A 36 -15.48 -8.20 -19.79
C GLU A 36 -16.50 -8.52 -18.68
N GLU A 37 -16.57 -9.79 -18.26
CA GLU A 37 -17.38 -10.23 -17.11
C GLU A 37 -17.03 -9.48 -15.81
N GLN A 38 -15.75 -9.16 -15.60
CA GLN A 38 -15.29 -8.42 -14.41
C GLN A 38 -15.71 -6.94 -14.48
N ILE A 39 -15.61 -6.33 -15.66
CA ILE A 39 -16.06 -4.95 -15.88
C ILE A 39 -17.57 -4.85 -15.66
N ASN A 40 -18.35 -5.77 -16.27
CA ASN A 40 -19.80 -5.80 -16.12
C ASN A 40 -20.22 -5.99 -14.65
N SER A 41 -19.55 -6.90 -13.92
CA SER A 41 -19.82 -7.10 -12.50
C SER A 41 -19.54 -5.85 -11.67
N TYR A 42 -18.47 -5.09 -11.97
CA TYR A 42 -18.21 -3.81 -11.31
C TYR A 42 -19.29 -2.76 -11.62
N GLN A 43 -19.69 -2.63 -12.89
CA GLN A 43 -20.72 -1.67 -13.31
C GLN A 43 -22.08 -1.95 -12.66
N GLU A 44 -22.44 -3.22 -12.51
CA GLU A 44 -23.70 -3.62 -11.88
C GLU A 44 -23.68 -3.43 -10.35
N ASN A 45 -22.57 -3.78 -9.69
CA ASN A 45 -22.50 -3.86 -8.23
C ASN A 45 -21.83 -2.65 -7.56
N GLY A 46 -21.11 -1.82 -8.32
CA GLY A 46 -20.27 -0.72 -7.82
C GLY A 46 -18.97 -1.16 -7.13
N PHE A 47 -18.69 -2.47 -7.09
CA PHE A 47 -17.45 -3.04 -6.54
C PHE A 47 -17.11 -4.37 -7.19
N ILE A 48 -15.82 -4.76 -7.11
CA ILE A 48 -15.35 -6.08 -7.56
C ILE A 48 -14.16 -6.56 -6.71
N SER A 49 -14.00 -7.88 -6.60
CA SER A 49 -12.80 -8.52 -6.06
C SER A 49 -11.97 -9.16 -7.16
N LEU A 50 -10.76 -8.65 -7.38
CA LEU A 50 -9.81 -9.15 -8.37
C LEU A 50 -8.73 -9.99 -7.69
N LYS A 51 -8.51 -11.22 -8.18
CA LYS A 51 -7.48 -12.11 -7.66
C LYS A 51 -6.15 -11.87 -8.36
N ASN A 52 -5.06 -12.07 -7.62
CA ASN A 52 -3.69 -12.02 -8.16
C ASN A 52 -3.35 -10.72 -8.89
N VAL A 53 -3.90 -9.59 -8.44
CA VAL A 53 -3.54 -8.27 -9.00
C VAL A 53 -2.03 -8.05 -8.85
N LEU A 54 -1.48 -8.34 -7.68
CA LEU A 54 -0.04 -8.32 -7.42
C LEU A 54 0.35 -9.59 -6.65
N THR A 55 1.47 -10.20 -7.01
CA THR A 55 1.93 -11.48 -6.44
C THR A 55 3.44 -11.50 -6.22
N GLY A 56 3.94 -12.56 -5.57
CA GLY A 56 5.37 -12.84 -5.44
C GLY A 56 6.17 -11.78 -4.69
N GLU A 57 7.36 -11.48 -5.21
CA GLU A 57 8.30 -10.52 -4.60
C GLU A 57 7.72 -9.12 -4.54
N ALA A 58 6.98 -8.69 -5.56
CA ALA A 58 6.39 -7.35 -5.61
C ALA A 58 5.34 -7.13 -4.52
N LEU A 59 4.52 -8.14 -4.22
CA LEU A 59 3.58 -8.12 -3.10
C LEU A 59 4.32 -8.09 -1.75
N SER A 60 5.38 -8.90 -1.63
CA SER A 60 6.18 -8.98 -0.40
C SER A 60 6.92 -7.67 -0.13
N TYR A 61 7.44 -7.02 -1.17
CA TYR A 61 8.08 -5.72 -1.10
C TYR A 61 7.07 -4.62 -0.73
N ALA A 62 5.90 -4.59 -1.37
CA ALA A 62 4.84 -3.63 -1.04
C ALA A 62 4.46 -3.72 0.45
N ARG A 63 4.32 -4.94 0.99
CA ARG A 63 4.06 -5.16 2.43
C ARG A 63 5.14 -4.52 3.30
N LYS A 64 6.42 -4.80 3.02
CA LYS A 64 7.55 -4.23 3.78
C LYS A 64 7.58 -2.70 3.72
N VAL A 65 7.30 -2.12 2.56
CA VAL A 65 7.23 -0.65 2.37
C VAL A 65 6.10 -0.05 3.20
N MET A 66 4.92 -0.66 3.23
CA MET A 66 3.79 -0.17 4.03
C MET A 66 4.05 -0.28 5.53
N GLU A 67 4.64 -1.38 5.99
CA GLU A 67 5.05 -1.57 7.38
C GLU A 67 6.08 -0.50 7.80
N ALA A 68 7.10 -0.27 6.99
CA ALA A 68 8.09 0.78 7.21
C ALA A 68 7.45 2.18 7.28
N ALA A 69 6.54 2.49 6.35
CA ALA A 69 5.87 3.79 6.29
C ALA A 69 5.00 4.04 7.53
N VAL A 70 4.27 3.01 7.99
CA VAL A 70 3.44 3.10 9.21
C VAL A 70 4.32 3.23 10.45
N LEU A 71 5.41 2.46 10.56
CA LEU A 71 6.36 2.54 11.67
C LEU A 71 6.88 3.97 11.83
N VAL A 72 7.42 4.55 10.75
CA VAL A 72 7.99 5.90 10.76
C VAL A 72 6.91 6.94 11.06
N ARG A 73 5.77 6.89 10.36
CA ARG A 73 4.72 7.92 10.50
C ARG A 73 4.05 7.90 11.88
N LYS A 74 3.95 6.74 12.52
CA LYS A 74 3.32 6.59 13.85
C LYS A 74 4.31 6.63 15.00
N GLU A 75 5.62 6.77 14.75
CA GLU A 75 6.66 6.77 15.78
C GLU A 75 6.35 7.72 16.95
N LYS A 76 5.87 8.93 16.63
CA LYS A 76 5.60 9.99 17.62
C LYS A 76 4.25 9.85 18.32
N ASP A 77 3.34 9.02 17.83
CA ASP A 77 2.03 8.80 18.47
C ASP A 77 2.14 7.71 19.54
N LYS A 78 2.43 8.15 20.77
CA LYS A 78 2.56 7.25 21.95
C LYS A 78 1.23 6.92 22.63
N ARG A 79 0.11 7.50 22.16
CA ARG A 79 -1.23 7.28 22.74
C ARG A 79 -1.66 5.83 22.52
N THR A 80 -2.11 5.18 23.58
CA THR A 80 -2.87 3.94 23.58
C THR A 80 -4.20 4.11 22.85
N LEU A 81 -4.87 2.99 22.53
CA LEU A 81 -6.17 3.05 21.84
C LEU A 81 -7.22 3.82 22.67
N SER A 82 -7.27 3.60 23.99
CA SER A 82 -8.20 4.27 24.90
C SER A 82 -8.02 5.77 25.01
N GLU A 83 -6.83 6.29 24.72
CA GLU A 83 -6.52 7.72 24.74
C GLU A 83 -6.87 8.43 23.42
N LYS A 84 -7.35 7.70 22.41
CA LYS A 84 -7.74 8.26 21.11
C LYS A 84 -9.21 8.63 21.10
N SER A 85 -9.62 9.46 20.14
CA SER A 85 -11.04 9.80 19.94
C SER A 85 -11.88 8.56 19.62
N GLN A 86 -13.19 8.61 19.87
CA GLN A 86 -14.11 7.50 19.55
C GLN A 86 -14.04 7.09 18.06
N TYR A 87 -13.81 8.06 17.18
CA TYR A 87 -13.58 7.81 15.76
C TYR A 87 -12.29 7.00 15.53
N GLU A 88 -11.15 7.46 16.05
CA GLU A 88 -9.87 6.76 15.93
C GLU A 88 -9.91 5.36 16.58
N GLN A 89 -10.67 5.18 17.66
CA GLN A 89 -10.87 3.88 18.30
C GLN A 89 -11.60 2.90 17.39
N SER A 90 -12.53 3.39 16.58
CA SER A 90 -13.31 2.57 15.64
C SER A 90 -12.53 2.32 14.35
N PHE A 91 -11.72 3.29 13.90
CA PHE A 91 -10.96 3.16 12.66
C PHE A 91 -9.64 3.94 12.70
N LEU A 92 -8.54 3.20 12.85
CA LEU A 92 -7.19 3.75 12.87
C LEU A 92 -6.66 3.89 11.43
N GLN A 93 -6.28 5.11 11.04
CA GLN A 93 -5.75 5.38 9.70
C GLN A 93 -4.32 5.93 9.75
N CYS A 94 -3.58 5.69 8.65
CA CYS A 94 -2.29 6.30 8.37
C CYS A 94 -2.31 6.80 6.92
N GLY A 95 -2.77 8.04 6.72
CA GLY A 95 -3.02 8.62 5.39
C GLY A 95 -1.82 9.33 4.78
N TYR A 96 -1.92 9.65 3.49
CA TYR A 96 -0.96 10.44 2.72
C TYR A 96 0.47 9.88 2.64
N LEU A 97 0.65 8.57 2.83
CA LEU A 97 1.98 7.94 2.85
C LEU A 97 2.75 8.11 1.53
N ALA A 98 2.05 8.10 0.39
CA ALA A 98 2.65 8.28 -0.94
C ALA A 98 3.26 9.67 -1.17
N TRP A 99 2.88 10.67 -0.37
CA TRP A 99 3.44 12.02 -0.48
C TRP A 99 4.71 12.19 0.35
N ASP A 100 4.91 11.34 1.35
CA ASP A 100 6.09 11.37 2.21
C ASP A 100 7.19 10.43 1.72
N PHE A 101 6.82 9.28 1.15
CA PHE A 101 7.75 8.19 0.91
C PHE A 101 7.77 7.78 -0.57
N PRO A 102 8.90 7.98 -1.28
CA PRO A 102 9.04 7.62 -2.69
C PRO A 102 8.68 6.16 -2.99
N ALA A 103 9.13 5.20 -2.18
CA ALA A 103 8.81 3.78 -2.40
C ALA A 103 7.31 3.47 -2.29
N VAL A 104 6.57 4.19 -1.42
CA VAL A 104 5.10 4.08 -1.35
C VAL A 104 4.46 4.68 -2.60
N LYS A 105 5.00 5.82 -3.07
CA LYS A 105 4.51 6.48 -4.28
C LYS A 105 4.64 5.58 -5.51
N ASP A 106 5.77 4.89 -5.67
CA ASP A 106 6.00 3.96 -6.78
C ASP A 106 4.94 2.86 -6.84
N PHE A 107 4.54 2.32 -5.68
CA PHE A 107 3.44 1.36 -5.59
C PHE A 107 2.09 2.00 -5.96
N VAL A 108 1.72 3.12 -5.33
CA VAL A 108 0.41 3.75 -5.52
C VAL A 108 0.21 4.25 -6.96
N PHE A 109 1.27 4.71 -7.61
CA PHE A 109 1.23 5.28 -8.97
C PHE A 109 1.54 4.23 -10.06
N GLY A 110 1.67 2.95 -9.69
CA GLY A 110 1.95 1.88 -10.64
C GLY A 110 0.87 1.77 -11.72
N LYS A 111 1.30 1.69 -12.99
CA LYS A 111 0.37 1.60 -14.15
C LYS A 111 -0.60 0.42 -14.06
N ARG A 112 -0.23 -0.65 -13.36
CA ARG A 112 -1.11 -1.79 -13.10
C ARG A 112 -2.40 -1.37 -12.40
N PHE A 113 -2.28 -0.58 -11.33
CA PHE A 113 -3.44 -0.16 -10.52
C PHE A 113 -4.19 0.97 -11.19
N ALA A 114 -3.47 1.95 -11.74
CA ALA A 114 -4.09 3.04 -12.50
C ALA A 114 -4.84 2.53 -13.73
N GLY A 115 -4.33 1.48 -14.39
CA GLY A 115 -5.01 0.80 -15.49
C GLY A 115 -6.32 0.15 -15.06
N ILE A 116 -6.31 -0.61 -13.95
CA ILE A 116 -7.55 -1.18 -13.38
C ILE A 116 -8.57 -0.08 -13.08
N ALA A 117 -8.14 1.01 -12.42
CA ALA A 117 -9.04 2.10 -12.06
C ALA A 117 -9.58 2.90 -13.27
N ARG A 118 -8.86 2.90 -14.39
CA ARG A 118 -9.30 3.50 -15.65
C ARG A 118 -10.32 2.62 -16.38
N ASP A 119 -10.15 1.31 -16.30
CA ASP A 119 -10.86 0.32 -17.13
C ASP A 119 -12.14 -0.24 -16.46
N LEU A 120 -12.28 -0.08 -15.14
CA LEU A 120 -13.51 -0.39 -14.39
C LEU A 120 -14.44 0.83 -14.34
#